data_AF-B9THM0-F1
#
_entry.id   AF-B9THM0-F1
#
_cell.length_a   1.000
_cell.length_b   1.000
_cell.length_c   1.000
_cell.angle_alpha   90.00
_cell.angle_beta   90.00
_cell.angle_gamma   90.00
#
_symmetry.space_group_name_H-M   'P 1'
#
loop_
_entity.id
_entity.type
_entity.pdbx_description
1 polymer ?
#
loop_
_entity_poly.entity_id
_entity_poly.type
_entity_poly.pdbx_seq_one_letter_code
_entity_poly.pdbx_strand_id
1 'polypeptide(L)'
;MALQVAHLMQPHVILMDAMMPGLDGFATCRRIKAAAETQHIPVIFMTGLTEIEHVTMAFDAGGVDYVTKPVRPAEVLARLKAHVQNATKMHQATSALDAFGQATIAILPTDKRLVWQTPLAKQYLEQYFAEWAAKEAYSAVQTLPPMIYQ
;
A
#
# COMPACT_ATOMS: atom_id res chain seq x y z
N MET A 1 -1.67 -13.37 -10.55
CA MET A 1 -0.57 -13.76 -9.66
C MET A 1 0.04 -12.60 -8.87
N ALA A 2 0.42 -11.46 -9.48
CA ALA A 2 1.11 -10.38 -8.76
C ALA A 2 0.37 -9.86 -7.50
N LEU A 3 -0.94 -9.62 -7.57
CA LEU A 3 -1.75 -9.19 -6.42
C LEU A 3 -1.75 -10.23 -5.28
N GLN A 4 -1.85 -11.51 -5.65
CA GLN A 4 -1.90 -12.61 -4.70
C GLN A 4 -0.56 -12.78 -3.99
N VAL A 5 0.56 -12.63 -4.71
CA VAL A 5 1.91 -12.65 -4.12
C VAL A 5 2.14 -11.44 -3.23
N ALA A 6 1.71 -10.23 -3.64
CA ALA A 6 1.84 -9.03 -2.82
C ALA A 6 1.06 -9.16 -1.50
N HIS A 7 -0.15 -9.73 -1.54
CA HIS A 7 -0.96 -9.97 -0.35
C HIS A 7 -0.32 -11.00 0.59
N LEU A 8 0.22 -12.10 0.05
CA LEU A 8 0.81 -13.19 0.84
C LEU A 8 2.20 -12.84 1.40
N MET A 9 3.03 -12.13 0.64
CA MET A 9 4.44 -11.92 0.98
C MET A 9 4.71 -10.57 1.63
N GLN A 10 3.78 -9.60 1.56
CA GLN A 10 3.94 -8.25 2.13
C GLN A 10 5.32 -7.63 1.81
N PRO A 11 5.69 -7.52 0.51
CA PRO A 11 7.02 -7.07 0.13
C PRO A 11 7.29 -5.62 0.53
N HIS A 12 8.53 -5.31 0.88
CA HIS A 12 8.96 -3.94 1.22
C HIS A 12 9.00 -3.00 0.01
N VAL A 13 9.02 -3.54 -1.21
CA VAL A 13 9.01 -2.81 -2.48
C VAL A 13 8.59 -3.74 -3.62
N ILE A 14 7.89 -3.20 -4.60
CA ILE A 14 7.47 -3.92 -5.82
C ILE A 14 8.13 -3.25 -7.02
N LEU A 15 8.85 -4.04 -7.82
CA LEU A 15 9.31 -3.65 -9.14
C LEU A 15 8.30 -4.19 -10.16
N MET A 16 7.62 -3.30 -10.88
CA MET A 16 6.50 -3.63 -11.79
C MET A 16 6.87 -3.27 -13.23
N ASP A 17 6.57 -4.14 -14.19
CA ASP A 17 6.65 -3.76 -15.60
C ASP A 17 5.45 -2.87 -15.97
N ALA A 18 5.69 -1.71 -16.57
CA ALA A 18 4.62 -0.81 -17.00
C ALA A 18 3.78 -1.43 -18.12
N MET A 19 4.42 -2.13 -19.06
CA MET A 19 3.77 -2.70 -20.24
C MET A 19 3.86 -4.22 -20.20
N MET A 20 2.74 -4.88 -19.86
CA MET A 20 2.62 -6.33 -19.87
C MET A 20 1.49 -6.78 -20.81
N PRO A 21 1.67 -7.82 -21.62
CA PRO A 21 0.56 -8.41 -22.37
C PRO A 21 -0.48 -9.00 -21.42
N GLY A 22 -1.75 -8.64 -21.61
CA GLY A 22 -2.89 -9.13 -20.83
C GLY A 22 -3.32 -8.22 -19.68
N LEU A 23 -2.49 -8.08 -18.64
CA LEU A 23 -2.82 -7.25 -17.47
C LEU A 23 -1.89 -6.04 -17.41
N ASP A 24 -2.45 -4.85 -17.59
CA ASP A 24 -1.71 -3.58 -17.50
C ASP A 24 -1.07 -3.40 -16.09
N GLY A 25 0.22 -3.08 -16.07
CA GLY A 25 0.98 -2.81 -14.84
C GLY A 25 0.40 -1.64 -14.05
N PHE A 26 -0.14 -0.62 -14.74
CA PHE A 26 -0.80 0.51 -14.09
C PHE A 26 -2.11 0.09 -13.42
N ALA A 27 -2.93 -0.73 -14.09
CA ALA A 27 -4.15 -1.29 -13.51
C ALA A 27 -3.84 -2.18 -12.29
N THR A 28 -2.75 -2.94 -12.33
CA THR A 28 -2.27 -3.74 -11.20
C THR A 28 -1.85 -2.85 -10.03
N CYS A 29 -1.10 -1.78 -10.30
CA CYS A 29 -0.69 -0.82 -9.29
C CYS A 29 -1.90 -0.16 -8.62
N ARG A 30 -2.90 0.28 -9.39
CA ARG A 30 -4.15 0.84 -8.83
C ARG A 30 -4.83 -0.13 -7.86
N ARG A 31 -4.87 -1.43 -8.17
CA ARG A 31 -5.44 -2.45 -7.29
C ARG A 31 -4.62 -2.67 -6.02
N ILE A 32 -3.28 -2.67 -6.12
CA ILE A 32 -2.38 -2.73 -4.95
C ILE A 32 -2.61 -1.51 -4.05
N LYS A 33 -2.76 -0.33 -4.65
CA LYS A 33 -2.98 0.94 -3.93
C LYS A 33 -4.38 1.10 -3.37
N ALA A 34 -5.38 0.37 -3.88
CA ALA A 34 -6.73 0.38 -3.34
C ALA A 34 -6.89 -0.46 -2.06
N ALA A 35 -6.04 -1.47 -1.85
CA ALA A 35 -6.15 -2.36 -0.69
C ALA A 35 -5.32 -1.84 0.50
N ALA A 36 -5.96 -1.69 1.66
CA ALA A 36 -5.35 -1.14 2.88
C ALA A 36 -4.08 -1.91 3.31
N GLU A 37 -4.09 -3.24 3.14
CA GLU A 37 -2.95 -4.09 3.49
C GLU A 37 -1.74 -3.91 2.56
N THR A 38 -1.90 -3.32 1.37
CA THR A 38 -0.81 -3.25 0.37
C THR A 38 -0.56 -1.84 -0.16
N GLN A 39 -1.42 -0.87 0.15
CA GLN A 39 -1.32 0.51 -0.36
C GLN A 39 -0.02 1.21 0.04
N HIS A 40 0.54 0.84 1.20
CA HIS A 40 1.77 1.40 1.74
C HIS A 40 3.03 0.90 1.01
N ILE A 41 2.94 -0.18 0.24
CA ILE A 41 4.09 -0.78 -0.43
C ILE A 41 4.52 0.09 -1.62
N PRO A 42 5.76 0.59 -1.68
CA PRO A 42 6.23 1.39 -2.80
C PRO A 42 6.29 0.54 -4.09
N VAL A 43 5.72 1.08 -5.18
CA VAL A 43 5.75 0.46 -6.50
C VAL A 43 6.65 1.30 -7.41
N ILE A 44 7.69 0.66 -7.95
CA ILE A 44 8.63 1.25 -8.91
C ILE A 44 8.35 0.63 -10.28
N PHE A 45 8.06 1.45 -11.28
CA PHE A 45 7.77 0.96 -12.63
C PHE A 45 9.04 0.77 -13.47
N MET A 46 9.05 -0.24 -14.34
CA MET A 46 10.02 -0.38 -15.41
C MET A 46 9.34 0.01 -16.72
N THR A 47 9.86 1.04 -17.38
CA THR A 47 9.25 1.61 -18.60
C THR A 47 10.25 1.65 -19.76
N GLY A 48 9.75 1.65 -21.01
CA GLY A 48 10.54 1.95 -22.19
C GLY A 48 10.81 3.45 -22.32
N LEU A 49 11.93 3.82 -22.92
CA LEU A 49 12.46 5.19 -23.03
C LEU A 49 11.57 6.22 -23.77
N THR A 50 10.46 5.82 -24.40
CA THR A 50 9.91 6.60 -25.52
C THR A 50 8.77 7.55 -25.21
N GLU A 51 8.08 7.46 -24.07
CA GLU A 51 6.88 8.28 -23.84
C GLU A 51 6.85 8.84 -22.41
N ILE A 52 7.00 10.17 -22.30
CA ILE A 52 6.79 10.95 -21.07
C ILE A 52 5.42 10.64 -20.46
N GLU A 53 4.44 10.30 -21.30
CA GLU A 53 3.08 9.90 -20.91
C GLU A 53 3.08 8.70 -19.94
N HIS A 54 3.99 7.73 -20.11
CA HIS A 54 4.12 6.60 -19.19
C HIS A 54 4.60 6.99 -17.79
N VAL A 55 5.36 8.08 -17.68
CA VAL A 55 5.80 8.60 -16.38
C VAL A 55 4.61 9.19 -15.62
N THR A 56 3.82 10.01 -16.29
CA THR A 56 2.60 10.58 -15.70
C THR A 56 1.63 9.49 -15.29
N MET A 57 1.37 8.52 -16.17
CA MET A 57 0.51 7.37 -15.88
C MET A 57 1.02 6.52 -14.70
N ALA A 58 2.34 6.37 -14.56
CA ALA A 58 2.94 5.66 -13.43
C ALA A 58 2.61 6.32 -12.11
N PHE A 59 2.76 7.65 -12.02
CA PHE A 59 2.44 8.40 -10.82
C PHE A 59 0.94 8.44 -10.54
N ASP A 60 0.11 8.63 -11.57
CA ASP A 60 -1.36 8.61 -11.44
C ASP A 60 -1.89 7.25 -10.97
N ALA A 61 -1.20 6.16 -11.32
CA ALA A 61 -1.52 4.83 -10.83
C ALA A 61 -1.09 4.59 -9.36
N GLY A 62 -0.33 5.53 -8.77
CA GLY A 62 0.22 5.46 -7.41
C GLY A 62 1.63 4.88 -7.33
N GLY A 63 2.36 4.83 -8.46
CA GLY A 63 3.79 4.56 -8.48
C GLY A 63 4.58 5.66 -7.77
N VAL A 64 5.70 5.30 -7.16
CA VAL A 64 6.56 6.25 -6.43
C VAL A 64 7.84 6.60 -7.18
N ASP A 65 8.21 5.79 -8.17
CA ASP A 65 9.40 5.98 -9.00
C ASP A 65 9.31 5.13 -10.28
N TYR A 66 10.25 5.33 -11.21
CA TYR A 66 10.41 4.51 -12.40
C TYR A 66 11.88 4.28 -12.78
N VAL A 67 12.12 3.23 -13.57
CA VAL A 67 13.41 2.87 -14.15
C VAL A 67 13.23 2.63 -15.64
N THR A 68 14.13 3.18 -16.45
CA THR A 68 14.10 2.98 -17.91
C THR A 68 14.74 1.66 -18.33
N LYS A 69 14.12 0.96 -19.27
CA LYS A 69 14.69 -0.19 -19.97
C LYS A 69 15.69 0.29 -21.05
N PRO A 70 16.82 -0.41 -21.27
CA PRO A 70 17.26 -1.62 -20.59
C PRO A 70 17.73 -1.33 -19.16
N VAL A 71 17.26 -2.16 -18.23
CA VAL A 71 17.44 -1.93 -16.80
C VAL A 71 18.92 -2.09 -16.43
N ARG A 72 19.48 -1.07 -15.75
CA ARG A 72 20.83 -1.12 -15.18
C ARG A 72 20.76 -1.59 -13.73
N PRO A 73 21.32 -2.76 -13.36
CA PRO A 73 21.17 -3.30 -12.00
C PRO A 73 21.60 -2.34 -10.89
N ALA A 74 22.68 -1.57 -11.10
CA ALA A 74 23.16 -0.59 -10.14
C ALA A 74 22.14 0.53 -9.87
N GLU A 75 21.45 1.01 -10.90
CA GLU A 75 20.42 2.04 -10.78
C GLU A 75 19.19 1.52 -10.03
N VAL A 76 18.73 0.33 -10.39
CA VAL A 76 17.61 -0.33 -9.69
C VAL A 76 17.94 -0.54 -8.23
N LEU A 77 19.12 -1.07 -7.91
CA LEU A 77 19.52 -1.30 -6.53
C LEU A 77 19.59 0.00 -5.72
N ALA A 78 20.06 1.10 -6.31
CA ALA A 78 20.09 2.39 -5.64
C ALA A 78 18.67 2.89 -5.31
N ARG A 79 17.74 2.83 -6.27
CA ARG A 79 16.34 3.23 -6.08
C ARG A 79 15.61 2.32 -5.11
N LEU A 80 15.75 1.00 -5.24
CA LEU A 80 15.18 0.03 -4.30
C LEU A 80 15.67 0.29 -2.88
N LYS A 81 16.97 0.52 -2.67
CA LYS A 81 17.52 0.83 -1.34
C LYS A 81 16.89 2.07 -0.73
N ALA A 82 16.72 3.15 -1.51
CA ALA A 82 16.11 4.38 -1.02
C ALA A 82 14.67 4.14 -0.53
N HIS A 83 13.86 3.39 -1.30
CA HIS A 83 12.48 3.12 -0.94
C HIS A 83 12.34 2.07 0.18
N VAL A 84 13.17 1.03 0.18
CA VAL A 84 13.16 0.00 1.24
C VAL A 84 13.58 0.60 2.57
N GLN A 85 14.61 1.46 2.63
CA GLN A 85 15.01 2.08 3.89
C GLN A 85 13.88 2.91 4.53
N ASN A 86 13.08 3.61 3.72
CA ASN A 86 11.93 4.35 4.20
C ASN A 86 10.79 3.41 4.64
N ALA A 87 10.50 2.37 3.86
CA ALA A 87 9.49 1.37 4.21
C ALA A 87 9.85 0.61 5.50
N THR A 88 11.12 0.21 5.66
CA THR A 88 11.62 -0.49 6.85
C THR A 88 11.54 0.38 8.09
N LYS A 89 11.86 1.69 8.02
CA LYS A 89 11.68 2.60 9.17
C LYS A 89 10.22 2.70 9.61
N MET A 90 9.30 2.83 8.64
CA MET A 90 7.86 2.85 8.90
C MET A 90 7.37 1.52 9.51
N HIS A 91 7.87 0.40 8.98
CA HIS A 91 7.55 -0.93 9.48
C HIS A 91 8.11 -1.14 10.89
N GLN A 92 9.34 -0.71 11.18
CA GLN A 92 9.92 -0.79 12.53
C GLN A 92 9.13 0.04 13.55
N ALA A 93 8.68 1.24 13.18
CA ALA A 93 7.80 2.04 14.03
C ALA A 93 6.48 1.32 14.32
N THR A 94 5.89 0.68 13.29
CA THR A 94 4.70 -0.16 13.42
C THR A 94 4.93 -1.36 14.34
N SER A 95 5.97 -2.15 14.09
CA SER A 95 6.31 -3.34 14.88
C SER A 95 6.68 -3.00 16.32
N ALA A 96 7.25 -1.82 16.56
CA ALA A 96 7.50 -1.35 17.93
C ALA A 96 6.17 -1.11 18.67
N LEU A 97 5.21 -0.43 18.05
CA LEU A 97 3.87 -0.23 18.64
C LEU A 97 3.17 -1.56 18.93
N ASP A 98 3.32 -2.55 18.04
CA ASP A 98 2.82 -3.91 18.25
C ASP A 98 3.51 -4.62 19.42
N ALA A 99 4.84 -4.54 19.51
CA ALA A 99 5.62 -5.18 20.58
C ALA A 99 5.29 -4.62 21.97
N PHE A 100 4.86 -3.35 22.06
CA PHE A 100 4.40 -2.75 23.30
C PHE A 100 2.92 -3.06 23.62
N GLY A 101 2.23 -3.86 22.80
CA GLY A 101 0.83 -4.24 23.02
C GLY A 101 -0.16 -3.07 22.87
N GLN A 102 0.20 -2.03 22.11
CA GLN A 102 -0.65 -0.86 21.93
C GLN A 102 -1.50 -0.97 20.66
N ALA A 103 -2.83 -0.95 20.83
CA ALA A 103 -3.77 -0.80 19.74
C ALA A 103 -3.83 0.68 19.31
N THR A 104 -3.28 1.01 18.14
CA THR A 104 -3.25 2.39 17.61
C THR A 104 -3.87 2.47 16.23
N ILE A 105 -4.63 3.54 15.98
CA ILE A 105 -5.22 3.88 14.68
C ILE A 105 -4.85 5.32 14.33
N ALA A 106 -4.62 5.57 13.04
CA ALA A 106 -4.42 6.90 12.50
C ALA A 106 -5.56 7.23 11.53
N ILE A 107 -6.13 8.42 11.70
CA ILE A 107 -7.35 8.83 11.01
C ILE A 107 -7.14 10.20 10.38
N LEU A 108 -7.70 10.41 9.20
CA LEU A 108 -7.84 11.74 8.64
C LEU A 108 -9.02 12.45 9.34
N PRO A 109 -8.79 13.59 10.01
CA PRO A 109 -9.87 14.30 10.70
C PRO A 109 -10.99 14.77 9.77
N THR A 110 -10.65 15.07 8.51
CA THR A 110 -11.56 15.69 7.54
C THR A 110 -12.68 14.75 7.11
N ASP A 111 -12.36 13.49 6.81
CA ASP A 111 -13.28 12.50 6.24
C ASP A 111 -13.44 11.26 7.16
N LYS A 112 -12.84 11.29 8.36
CA LYS A 112 -12.83 10.20 9.35
C LYS A 112 -12.29 8.90 8.79
N ARG A 113 -11.45 9.00 7.77
CA ARG A 113 -10.90 7.85 7.08
C ARG A 113 -9.72 7.30 7.86
N LEU A 114 -9.83 6.04 8.27
CA LEU A 114 -8.72 5.22 8.74
C LEU A 114 -7.65 5.15 7.65
N VAL A 115 -6.51 5.76 7.91
CA VAL A 115 -5.36 5.73 6.98
C VAL A 115 -4.35 4.66 7.36
N TRP A 116 -4.33 4.25 8.62
CA TRP A 116 -3.43 3.22 9.11
C TRP A 116 -3.89 2.68 10.47
N GLN A 117 -3.55 1.43 10.78
CA GLN A 117 -3.78 0.81 12.08
C GLN A 117 -2.72 -0.25 12.38
N THR A 118 -2.50 -0.53 13.67
CA THR A 118 -1.73 -1.70 14.11
C THR A 118 -2.52 -3.01 13.89
N PRO A 119 -1.85 -4.15 13.69
CA PRO A 119 -2.46 -5.48 13.74
C PRO A 119 -3.36 -5.71 14.96
N LEU A 120 -2.92 -5.30 16.17
CA LEU A 120 -3.73 -5.45 17.38
C LEU A 120 -5.00 -4.57 17.32
N ALA A 121 -4.89 -3.34 16.82
CA ALA A 121 -6.06 -2.49 16.59
C ALA A 121 -7.01 -3.09 15.56
N LYS A 122 -6.50 -3.70 14.47
CA LYS A 122 -7.32 -4.43 13.50
C LYS A 122 -8.11 -5.55 14.18
N GLN A 123 -7.43 -6.38 14.97
CA GLN A 123 -8.06 -7.50 15.69
C GLN A 123 -9.17 -7.01 16.62
N TYR A 124 -8.93 -5.94 17.39
CA TYR A 124 -9.96 -5.37 18.27
C TYR A 124 -11.12 -4.75 17.49
N LEU A 125 -10.84 -4.05 16.39
CA LEU A 125 -11.89 -3.50 15.55
C LEU A 125 -12.78 -4.61 14.96
N GLU A 126 -12.19 -5.69 14.47
CA GLU A 126 -12.94 -6.85 13.97
C GLU A 126 -13.71 -7.54 15.11
N GLN A 127 -13.10 -7.76 16.26
CA GLN A 127 -13.74 -8.45 17.38
C GLN A 127 -14.93 -7.68 17.97
N TYR A 128 -14.78 -6.36 18.15
CA TYR A 128 -15.78 -5.54 18.86
C TYR A 128 -16.72 -4.78 17.92
N PHE A 129 -16.36 -4.60 16.65
CA PHE A 129 -17.12 -3.80 15.68
C PHE A 129 -17.45 -4.56 14.37
N ALA A 130 -17.29 -5.89 14.31
CA ALA A 130 -17.70 -6.70 13.14
C ALA A 130 -19.17 -6.50 12.75
N GLU A 131 -20.08 -6.38 13.72
CA GLU A 131 -21.51 -6.19 13.45
C GLU A 131 -21.82 -4.85 12.80
N TRP A 132 -21.00 -3.82 13.09
CA TRP A 132 -21.10 -2.50 12.45
C TRP A 132 -20.65 -2.58 10.99
N ALA A 133 -19.50 -3.21 10.73
CA ALA A 133 -18.98 -3.42 9.38
C ALA A 133 -19.91 -4.29 8.50
N ALA A 134 -20.69 -5.20 9.10
CA ALA A 134 -21.64 -6.05 8.38
C ALA A 134 -22.92 -5.31 7.93
N LYS A 135 -23.32 -4.24 8.64
CA LYS A 135 -24.52 -3.44 8.30
C LYS A 135 -24.25 -2.38 7.23
N GLU A 136 -23.02 -1.89 7.17
CA GLU A 136 -22.58 -0.89 6.20
C GLU A 136 -21.88 -1.61 5.04
N ALA A 137 -22.66 -2.12 4.09
CA ALA A 137 -22.23 -2.94 2.98
C ALA A 137 -20.92 -2.49 2.32
N TYR A 138 -19.81 -3.17 2.64
CA TYR A 138 -18.57 -3.43 1.89
C TYR A 138 -18.15 -2.43 0.77
N SER A 139 -18.40 -1.14 0.92
CA SER A 139 -17.90 -0.07 0.04
C SER A 139 -17.19 1.03 0.82
N ALA A 140 -17.10 0.90 2.15
CA ALA A 140 -16.48 1.87 3.05
C ALA A 140 -15.32 1.23 3.84
N VAL A 141 -14.52 0.36 3.19
CA VAL A 141 -13.29 -0.21 3.77
C VAL A 141 -12.25 0.90 3.88
N GLN A 142 -12.45 1.82 4.83
CA GLN A 142 -11.53 2.86 5.27
C GLN A 142 -12.18 3.89 6.22
N THR A 143 -13.45 3.84 6.61
CA THR A 143 -14.00 4.76 7.64
C THR A 143 -14.10 4.08 9.00
N LEU A 144 -13.86 4.80 10.10
CA LEU A 144 -14.00 4.25 11.45
C LEU A 144 -15.45 4.24 11.94
N PRO A 145 -15.81 3.32 12.85
CA PRO A 145 -17.09 3.36 13.55
C PRO A 145 -17.25 4.67 14.35
N PRO A 146 -18.48 5.17 14.50
CA PRO A 146 -18.75 6.28 15.40
C PRO A 146 -18.36 5.91 16.85
N MET A 147 -17.56 6.76 17.49
CA MET A 147 -17.14 6.58 18.89
C MET A 147 -18.37 6.57 19.80
N ILE A 148 -18.65 5.43 20.43
CA ILE A 148 -19.68 5.32 21.47
C ILE A 148 -19.05 5.85 22.75
N TYR A 149 -19.36 7.10 23.10
CA TYR A 149 -19.08 7.61 24.44
C TYR A 149 -20.14 7.05 25.39
N GLN A 150 -19.75 6.13 26.28
CA GLN A 150 -20.51 5.79 27.50
C GLN A 150 -19.98 6.60 28.67
#